data_AF-B0RCX0-F1
#
_entry.id   AF-B0RCX0-F1
#
_cell.length_a   1.000
_cell.length_b   1.000
_cell.length_c   1.000
_cell.angle_alpha   90.00
_cell.angle_beta   90.00
_cell.angle_gamma   90.00
#
_symmetry.space_group_name_H-M   'P 1'
#
loop_
_entity.id
_entity.type
_entity.pdbx_description
1 polymer ?
#
loop_
_entity_poly.entity_id
_entity_poly.type
_entity_poly.pdbx_seq_one_letter_code
_entity_poly.pdbx_strand_id
1 'polypeptide(L)'
;MPRSYRFPPVPADMREDREHPDIRIARRAGTLARVAAVAHERGEVSSGLRRVIVIQAVRLADLTAARLAYADGRSRPAPTTIDVQGLVGSVMAEFGEEGLDGTSDA
;
A
#
# COMPACT_ATOMS: atom_id res chain seq x y z
N MET A 1 9.75 -7.74 38.56
CA MET A 1 9.65 -8.36 37.21
C MET A 1 11.04 -8.51 36.60
N PRO A 2 11.27 -9.51 35.73
CA PRO A 2 12.56 -9.65 35.05
C PRO A 2 12.84 -8.47 34.11
N ARG A 3 14.11 -8.18 33.86
CA ARG A 3 14.52 -7.11 32.93
C ARG A 3 14.23 -7.53 31.48
N SER A 4 13.60 -6.66 30.71
CA SER A 4 13.39 -6.87 29.28
C SER A 4 14.70 -6.70 28.52
N TYR A 5 15.03 -7.68 27.68
CA TYR A 5 16.14 -7.57 26.72
C TYR A 5 15.59 -7.40 25.30
N ARG A 6 16.23 -6.52 24.52
CA ARG A 6 16.00 -6.37 23.08
C ARG A 6 17.30 -6.66 22.35
N PHE A 7 17.29 -7.67 21.50
CA PHE A 7 18.40 -7.95 20.59
C PHE A 7 17.84 -8.32 19.21
N PRO A 8 18.57 -8.02 18.13
CA PRO A 8 18.19 -8.49 16.80
C PRO A 8 18.25 -10.02 16.79
N PRO A 9 17.15 -10.74 16.48
CA PRO A 9 17.15 -12.21 16.47
C PRO A 9 17.97 -12.80 15.31
N VAL A 10 18.41 -11.97 14.35
CA VAL A 10 19.16 -12.39 13.16
C VAL A 10 20.46 -11.57 13.07
N PRO A 11 21.63 -12.24 13.06
CA PRO A 11 22.93 -11.63 12.80
C PRO A 11 22.97 -10.82 11.49
N ALA A 12 23.73 -9.73 11.46
CA ALA A 12 23.71 -8.77 10.34
C ALA A 12 24.24 -9.36 9.03
N ASP A 13 25.23 -10.23 9.11
CA ASP A 13 25.84 -11.02 8.03
C ASP A 13 24.85 -12.01 7.40
N MET A 14 23.96 -12.62 8.19
CA MET A 14 22.91 -13.53 7.70
C MET A 14 21.70 -12.83 7.05
N ARG A 15 21.59 -11.50 7.13
CA ARG A 15 20.48 -10.74 6.52
C ARG A 15 20.68 -10.52 5.03
N GLU A 16 21.92 -10.36 4.60
CA GLU A 16 22.27 -10.07 3.21
C GLU A 16 22.06 -11.31 2.32
N ASP A 17 22.31 -12.50 2.87
CA ASP A 17 22.21 -13.79 2.16
C ASP A 17 20.79 -14.36 2.03
N ARG A 18 19.82 -13.91 2.86
CA ARG A 18 18.49 -14.58 2.95
C ARG A 18 17.34 -13.86 2.26
N GLU A 19 17.42 -12.56 2.00
CA GLU A 19 16.35 -11.84 1.31
C GLU A 19 16.94 -10.81 0.35
N HIS A 20 16.71 -11.01 -0.95
CA HIS A 20 16.93 -9.94 -1.92
C HIS A 20 16.22 -8.68 -1.40
N PRO A 21 16.89 -7.52 -1.28
CA PRO A 21 16.31 -6.34 -0.65
C PRO A 21 14.99 -5.88 -1.30
N ASP A 22 14.79 -6.28 -2.57
CA ASP A 22 13.60 -5.97 -3.37
C ASP A 22 12.52 -7.07 -3.35
N ILE A 23 12.68 -8.14 -2.59
CA ILE A 23 11.69 -9.23 -2.51
C ILE A 23 10.31 -8.71 -2.07
N ARG A 24 10.29 -7.70 -1.18
CA ARG A 24 9.05 -7.05 -0.76
C ARG A 24 8.38 -6.27 -1.89
N ILE A 25 9.19 -5.61 -2.73
CA ILE A 25 8.72 -4.88 -3.91
C ILE A 25 8.07 -5.86 -4.89
N ALA A 26 8.77 -6.95 -5.22
CA ALA A 26 8.26 -7.99 -6.12
C ALA A 26 6.95 -8.60 -5.62
N ARG A 27 6.89 -9.00 -4.34
CA ARG A 27 5.66 -9.55 -3.73
C ARG A 27 4.50 -8.56 -3.77
N ARG A 28 4.75 -7.29 -3.49
CA ARG A 28 3.71 -6.24 -3.49
C ARG A 28 3.21 -5.93 -4.90
N ALA A 29 4.12 -5.83 -5.87
CA ALA A 29 3.79 -5.69 -7.28
C ALA A 29 2.93 -6.86 -7.77
N GLY A 30 3.30 -8.11 -7.44
CA GLY A 30 2.51 -9.29 -7.79
C GLY A 30 1.10 -9.27 -7.18
N THR A 31 0.95 -8.80 -5.94
CA THR A 31 -0.38 -8.65 -5.32
C THR A 31 -1.20 -7.56 -6.00
N LEU A 32 -0.61 -6.41 -6.31
CA LEU A 32 -1.29 -5.32 -7.03
C LEU A 32 -1.78 -5.81 -8.40
N ALA A 33 -0.93 -6.51 -9.15
CA ALA A 33 -1.28 -7.07 -10.45
C ALA A 33 -2.47 -8.04 -10.35
N ARG A 34 -2.47 -8.94 -9.36
CA ARG A 34 -3.60 -9.86 -9.13
C ARG A 34 -4.90 -9.13 -8.82
N VAL A 35 -4.87 -8.11 -7.96
CA VAL A 35 -6.08 -7.33 -7.63
C VAL A 35 -6.59 -6.58 -8.85
N ALA A 36 -5.71 -6.00 -9.66
CA ALA A 36 -6.08 -5.32 -10.90
C ALA A 36 -6.70 -6.28 -11.93
N ALA A 37 -6.16 -7.50 -12.06
CA ALA A 37 -6.71 -8.53 -12.94
C ALA A 37 -8.13 -8.93 -12.51
N VAL A 38 -8.35 -9.20 -11.22
CA VAL A 38 -9.70 -9.49 -10.69
C VAL A 38 -10.67 -8.33 -10.95
N ALA A 39 -10.21 -7.09 -10.81
CA ALA A 39 -11.03 -5.93 -11.09
C ALA A 39 -11.41 -5.81 -12.57
N HIS A 40 -10.50 -6.17 -13.48
CA HIS A 40 -10.76 -6.19 -14.91
C HIS A 40 -11.75 -7.30 -15.30
N GLU A 41 -11.55 -8.51 -14.79
CA GLU A 41 -12.38 -9.70 -15.10
C GLU A 41 -13.84 -9.52 -14.67
N ARG A 42 -14.10 -8.81 -13.56
CA ARG A 42 -15.44 -8.63 -13.00
C ARG A 42 -16.27 -7.56 -13.72
N GLY A 43 -15.67 -6.75 -14.60
CA GLY A 43 -16.34 -5.69 -15.36
C GLY A 43 -16.75 -4.48 -14.52
N GLU A 44 -17.57 -4.70 -13.49
CA GLU A 44 -17.99 -3.70 -12.52
C GLU A 44 -17.23 -3.86 -11.20
N VAL A 45 -16.62 -2.77 -10.73
CA VAL A 45 -15.89 -2.73 -9.46
C VAL A 45 -16.24 -1.48 -8.68
N SER A 46 -16.50 -1.69 -7.39
CA SER A 46 -16.87 -0.63 -6.46
C SER A 46 -15.81 0.46 -6.36
N SER A 47 -16.24 1.68 -6.00
CA SER A 47 -15.36 2.81 -5.71
C SER A 47 -14.29 2.43 -4.67
N GLY A 48 -14.68 1.66 -3.65
CA GLY A 48 -13.80 1.14 -2.61
C GLY A 48 -12.65 0.28 -3.15
N LEU A 49 -12.92 -0.67 -4.07
CA LEU A 49 -11.87 -1.50 -4.65
C LEU A 49 -10.91 -0.68 -5.53
N ARG A 50 -11.43 0.27 -6.30
CA ARG A 50 -10.61 1.20 -7.10
C ARG A 50 -9.67 2.02 -6.21
N ARG A 51 -10.15 2.52 -5.06
CA ARG A 51 -9.28 3.20 -4.07
C ARG A 51 -8.22 2.28 -3.50
N VAL A 52 -8.56 1.03 -3.17
CA VAL A 52 -7.58 0.07 -2.67
C VAL A 52 -6.46 -0.09 -3.69
N ILE A 53 -6.77 -0.24 -4.98
CA ILE A 53 -5.75 -0.32 -6.04
C ILE A 53 -4.82 0.90 -6.01
N VAL A 54 -5.37 2.11 -5.92
CA VAL A 54 -4.59 3.36 -5.82
C VAL A 54 -3.68 3.35 -4.57
N ILE A 55 -4.21 3.02 -3.40
CA ILE A 55 -3.45 2.97 -2.14
C ILE A 55 -2.32 1.94 -2.23
N GLN A 56 -2.58 0.79 -2.85
CA GLN A 56 -1.57 -0.25 -3.04
C GLN A 56 -0.46 0.20 -4.00
N ALA A 57 -0.81 0.92 -5.07
CA ALA A 57 0.15 1.50 -6.01
C ALA A 57 1.03 2.57 -5.34
N VAL A 58 0.45 3.46 -4.53
CA VAL A 58 1.24 4.46 -3.78
C VAL A 58 2.22 3.80 -2.81
N ARG A 59 1.79 2.76 -2.09
CA ARG A 59 2.68 2.01 -1.18
C ARG A 59 3.83 1.35 -1.92
N LEU A 60 3.59 0.85 -3.13
CA LEU A 60 4.63 0.30 -3.99
C LEU A 60 5.60 1.40 -4.47
N ALA A 61 5.07 2.57 -4.85
CA ALA A 61 5.87 3.73 -5.25
C ALA A 61 6.78 4.22 -4.10
N ASP A 62 6.27 4.34 -2.87
CA ASP A 62 7.07 4.72 -1.70
C ASP A 62 8.20 3.71 -1.43
N LEU A 63 7.91 2.40 -1.46
CA LEU A 63 8.91 1.36 -1.27
C LEU A 63 10.01 1.39 -2.34
N THR A 64 9.62 1.55 -3.60
CA THR A 64 10.56 1.60 -4.74
C THR A 64 11.38 2.87 -4.73
N ALA A 65 10.78 4.03 -4.42
CA ALA A 65 11.47 5.30 -4.30
C ALA A 65 12.48 5.30 -3.15
N ALA A 66 12.13 4.72 -2.00
CA ALA A 66 13.06 4.54 -0.89
C ALA A 66 14.25 3.65 -1.27
N ARG A 67 13.99 2.59 -2.04
CA ARG A 67 15.03 1.67 -2.48
C ARG A 67 15.97 2.30 -3.51
N LEU A 68 15.42 3.06 -4.46
CA LEU A 68 16.18 3.83 -5.43
C LEU A 68 17.04 4.89 -4.74
N ALA A 69 16.46 5.65 -3.81
CA ALA A 69 17.21 6.66 -3.05
C ALA A 69 18.39 6.04 -2.30
N TYR A 70 18.19 4.87 -1.67
CA TYR A 70 19.28 4.13 -1.03
C TYR A 70 20.37 3.73 -2.04
N ALA A 71 20.00 3.20 -3.20
CA ALA A 71 20.95 2.79 -4.24
C ALA A 71 21.75 3.99 -4.80
N ASP A 72 21.12 5.15 -4.88
CA ASP A 72 21.73 6.40 -5.35
C ASP A 72 22.53 7.14 -4.25
N GLY A 73 22.54 6.64 -3.01
CA GLY A 73 23.13 7.35 -1.86
C GLY A 73 22.38 8.63 -1.46
N ARG A 74 21.13 8.79 -1.90
CA ARG A 74 20.27 9.94 -1.59
C ARG A 74 19.41 9.66 -0.37
N SER A 75 18.97 10.73 0.30
CA SER A 75 17.98 10.62 1.37
C SER A 75 16.64 10.11 0.83
N ARG A 76 15.94 9.30 1.65
CA ARG A 76 14.59 8.83 1.32
C ARG A 76 13.66 10.02 1.07
N PRO A 77 12.80 9.99 0.03
CA PRO A 77 11.79 11.02 -0.19
C PRO A 77 10.84 11.16 1.01
N ALA A 78 10.32 12.36 1.21
CA ALA A 78 9.32 12.59 2.26
C ALA A 78 8.05 11.77 1.99
N PRO A 79 7.39 11.18 3.01
CA PRO A 79 6.14 10.43 2.81
C PRO A 79 5.01 11.24 2.17
N THR A 80 5.06 12.57 2.32
CA THR A 80 4.12 13.54 1.77
C THR A 80 4.37 13.88 0.29
N THR A 81 5.37 13.28 -0.35
CA THR A 81 5.68 13.51 -1.78
C THR A 81 4.51 13.10 -2.68
N ILE A 82 3.73 12.10 -2.25
CA ILE A 82 2.54 11.65 -2.97
C ILE A 82 1.32 12.07 -2.14
N ASP A 83 0.50 12.97 -2.71
CA ASP A 83 -0.77 13.36 -2.10
C ASP A 83 -1.80 12.25 -2.24
N VAL A 84 -1.82 11.34 -1.26
CA VAL A 84 -2.77 10.21 -1.24
C VAL A 84 -4.21 10.71 -1.17
N GLN A 85 -4.48 11.77 -0.41
CA GLN A 85 -5.83 12.27 -0.22
C GLN A 85 -6.37 12.87 -1.52
N GLY A 86 -5.55 13.63 -2.25
CA GLY A 86 -5.88 14.11 -3.59
C GLY A 86 -6.12 12.98 -4.61
N LEU A 87 -5.43 11.84 -4.45
CA LEU A 87 -5.58 10.68 -5.35
C LEU A 87 -6.82 9.82 -5.07
N VAL A 88 -7.24 9.68 -3.81
CA VAL A 88 -8.35 8.76 -3.43
C VAL A 88 -9.64 9.46 -3.01
N GLY A 89 -9.59 10.78 -2.80
CA GLY A 89 -10.68 11.55 -2.20
C GLY A 89 -10.86 11.26 -0.70
N SER A 90 -11.94 11.80 -0.13
CA SER A 90 -12.30 11.52 1.27
C SER A 90 -13.05 10.20 1.37
N VAL A 91 -12.46 9.23 2.08
CA VAL A 91 -13.10 7.94 2.37
C VAL A 91 -14.36 8.12 3.25
N MET A 92 -14.46 9.21 4.02
CA MET A 92 -15.58 9.47 4.92
C MET A 92 -16.83 10.02 4.22
N ALA A 93 -16.70 10.59 3.02
CA ALA A 93 -17.84 11.21 2.32
C ALA A 93 -18.85 10.17 1.80
N GLU A 94 -18.39 8.99 1.38
CA GLU A 94 -19.25 8.03 0.68
C GLU A 94 -20.08 7.12 1.60
N PHE A 95 -19.68 6.93 2.86
CA PHE A 95 -20.49 6.18 3.83
C PHE A 95 -21.79 6.91 4.22
N GLY A 96 -21.95 8.17 3.83
CA GLY A 96 -23.15 8.97 4.09
C GLY A 96 -24.19 8.97 2.97
N GLU A 97 -23.82 8.61 1.73
CA GLU A 97 -24.71 8.74 0.56
C GLU A 97 -25.43 7.43 0.19
N GLU A 98 -24.86 6.25 0.48
CA GLU A 98 -25.51 4.95 0.17
C GLU A 98 -26.66 4.57 1.15
N GLY A 99 -26.94 5.40 2.17
CA GLY A 99 -27.91 5.09 3.23
C GLY A 99 -29.29 5.76 3.13
N LEU A 100 -29.55 6.59 2.11
CA LEU A 100 -30.73 7.48 2.10
C LEU A 100 -31.68 7.33 0.91
N ASP A 101 -31.58 6.27 0.09
CA ASP A 101 -32.43 6.14 -1.11
C ASP A 101 -33.25 4.84 -1.14
N GLY A 102 -34.04 4.60 -0.08
CA GLY A 102 -34.78 3.35 0.09
C GLY A 102 -36.17 3.42 0.73
N THR A 103 -36.77 4.60 0.94
CA THR A 103 -38.19 4.67 1.37
C THR A 103 -38.84 5.99 0.99
N SER A 104 -39.46 6.04 -0.19
CA SER A 104 -40.56 6.96 -0.48
C SER A 104 -41.28 6.52 -1.75
N ASP A 105 -42.16 5.53 -1.62
CA ASP A 105 -43.42 5.59 -2.37
C ASP A 105 -44.51 4.97 -1.48
N ALA A 106 -45.51 5.79 -1.16
CA ALA A 106 -46.67 5.50 -0.31
C ALA A 106 -47.92 5.87 -1.09
#